data_AF-A9ZPL6-F1
#
_entry.id   AF-A9ZPL6-F1
#
_cell.length_a   1.000
_cell.length_b   1.000
_cell.length_c   1.000
_cell.angle_alpha   90.00
_cell.angle_beta   90.00
_cell.angle_gamma   90.00
#
_symmetry.space_group_name_H-M   'P 1'
#
loop_
_entity.id
_entity.type
_entity.pdbx_description
1 polymer ?
#
loop_
_entity_poly.entity_id
_entity_poly.type
_entity_poly.pdbx_seq_one_letter_code
_entity_poly.pdbx_strand_id
1 'polypeptide(L)'
;MQTSMSFRAASTKAGVAPTRASRRMPVTLHATQSPIENSVVEKVDRVAGLARVISTAATGVLVAACLTLSAQTTPAHADADLALGQQVFEGNCAACHAGGNNNVIPDHTLRKAAIEQFLDGGFKLEAIKYQVENGKGAMPAWDGRLSEDEIDSVSAYVYDKAANDSW
;
A
#
# COMPACT_ATOMS: atom_id res chain seq x y z
N MET A 1 -42.72 -58.95 -13.84
CA MET A 1 -43.78 -57.91 -13.92
C MET A 1 -43.35 -56.92 -14.99
N GLN A 2 -43.91 -57.05 -16.19
CA GLN A 2 -43.76 -56.12 -17.30
C GLN A 2 -44.79 -55.00 -17.14
N THR A 3 -44.36 -53.76 -17.30
CA THR A 3 -45.23 -52.69 -17.81
C THR A 3 -44.39 -51.62 -18.48
N SER A 4 -44.35 -51.71 -19.81
CA SER A 4 -44.05 -50.64 -20.75
C SER A 4 -45.04 -49.48 -20.54
N MET A 5 -44.61 -48.23 -20.75
CA MET A 5 -45.41 -47.24 -21.48
C MET A 5 -44.57 -46.01 -21.87
N SER A 6 -44.42 -45.87 -23.18
CA SER A 6 -43.87 -44.76 -23.94
C SER A 6 -44.90 -43.62 -24.02
N PHE A 7 -44.50 -42.34 -23.96
CA PHE A 7 -45.27 -41.26 -24.61
C PHE A 7 -44.42 -40.00 -24.92
N ARG A 8 -44.13 -39.88 -26.22
CA ARG A 8 -44.10 -38.72 -27.15
C ARG A 8 -43.68 -37.30 -26.71
N ALA A 9 -42.84 -36.74 -27.57
CA ALA A 9 -42.52 -35.32 -27.75
C ALA A 9 -43.60 -34.51 -28.50
N ALA A 10 -43.65 -33.19 -28.22
CA ALA A 10 -44.09 -32.07 -29.09
C ALA A 10 -43.57 -30.78 -28.41
N SER A 11 -42.73 -29.91 -28.97
CA SER A 11 -42.68 -29.17 -30.25
C SER A 11 -43.80 -28.14 -30.44
N THR A 12 -43.52 -26.90 -30.02
CA THR A 12 -44.09 -25.61 -30.49
C THR A 12 -43.27 -24.48 -29.84
N LYS A 13 -42.98 -23.30 -30.40
CA LYS A 13 -42.96 -22.73 -31.74
C LYS A 13 -42.30 -21.34 -31.57
N ALA A 14 -41.53 -20.93 -32.57
CA ALA A 14 -41.07 -19.58 -32.95
C ALA A 14 -41.33 -18.37 -32.03
N GLY A 15 -40.26 -17.62 -31.76
CA GLY A 15 -40.28 -16.19 -31.40
C GLY A 15 -39.15 -15.47 -32.13
N VAL A 16 -39.54 -14.67 -33.12
CA VAL A 16 -38.69 -13.89 -34.04
C VAL A 16 -38.02 -12.71 -33.32
N ALA A 17 -36.77 -12.42 -33.71
CA ALA A 17 -35.96 -11.29 -33.26
C ALA A 17 -36.60 -9.91 -33.55
N PRO A 18 -36.15 -8.87 -32.84
CA PRO A 18 -35.62 -7.76 -33.61
C PRO A 18 -34.21 -7.33 -33.15
N THR A 19 -33.35 -7.21 -34.14
CA THR A 19 -32.10 -6.45 -34.13
C THR A 19 -32.36 -5.01 -33.68
N ARG A 20 -31.75 -4.58 -32.56
CA ARG A 20 -31.64 -3.16 -32.23
C ARG A 20 -30.18 -2.77 -32.02
N ALA A 21 -29.61 -2.34 -33.14
CA ALA A 21 -28.64 -1.24 -33.28
C ALA A 21 -27.76 -0.95 -32.05
N SER A 22 -26.52 -1.43 -32.13
CA SER A 22 -25.38 -0.92 -31.39
C SER A 22 -25.24 0.58 -31.68
N ARG A 23 -25.75 1.43 -30.78
CA ARG A 23 -25.56 2.88 -30.86
C ARG A 23 -24.13 3.16 -30.42
N ARG A 24 -23.24 3.37 -31.39
CA ARG A 24 -21.91 3.94 -31.17
C ARG A 24 -22.12 5.32 -30.57
N MET A 25 -21.80 5.48 -29.29
CA MET A 25 -21.63 6.78 -28.66
C MET A 25 -20.37 7.42 -29.25
N PRO A 26 -20.40 8.67 -29.73
CA PRO A 26 -19.19 9.41 -30.00
C PRO A 26 -18.50 9.67 -28.67
N VAL A 27 -17.35 9.02 -28.45
CA VAL A 27 -16.40 9.45 -27.41
C VAL A 27 -15.80 10.75 -27.93
N THR A 28 -16.38 11.87 -27.49
CA THR A 28 -15.73 13.18 -27.60
C THR A 28 -14.50 13.15 -26.69
N LEU A 29 -13.31 13.00 -27.30
CA LEU A 29 -12.04 13.31 -26.65
C LEU A 29 -12.05 14.80 -26.28
N HIS A 30 -12.38 15.13 -25.03
CA HIS A 30 -11.95 16.39 -24.43
C HIS A 30 -10.59 16.14 -23.80
N ALA A 31 -9.53 16.52 -24.54
CA ALA A 31 -8.23 16.75 -23.97
C ALA A 31 -8.33 17.99 -23.05
N THR A 32 -8.52 17.77 -21.75
CA THR A 32 -8.25 18.79 -20.74
C THR A 32 -6.86 18.51 -20.19
N GLN A 33 -5.90 19.24 -20.75
CA GLN A 33 -4.56 19.41 -20.20
C GLN A 33 -4.73 20.06 -18.81
N SER A 34 -4.56 19.28 -17.74
CA SER A 34 -4.51 19.83 -16.38
C SER A 34 -3.09 20.35 -16.12
N PRO A 35 -2.91 21.62 -15.74
CA PRO A 35 -1.62 22.15 -15.30
C PRO A 35 -1.37 21.69 -13.86
N ILE A 36 -0.45 20.75 -13.67
CA ILE A 36 0.09 20.36 -12.36
C ILE A 36 1.58 20.71 -12.26
N GLU A 37 1.95 21.91 -12.68
CA GLU A 37 3.23 22.50 -12.30
C GLU A 37 2.91 23.80 -11.54
N ASN A 38 3.53 23.98 -10.37
CA ASN A 38 3.49 25.17 -9.50
C ASN A 38 2.68 25.09 -8.19
N SER A 39 2.89 24.05 -7.37
CA SER A 39 2.53 24.14 -5.94
C SER A 39 3.68 23.81 -4.96
N VAL A 40 4.87 23.41 -5.43
CA VAL A 40 6.00 23.02 -4.57
C VAL A 40 6.93 24.19 -4.19
N VAL A 41 6.82 25.36 -4.82
CA VAL A 41 7.82 26.44 -4.62
C VAL A 41 7.42 27.48 -3.54
N GLU A 42 6.23 27.40 -2.93
CA GLU A 42 5.82 28.41 -1.92
C GLU A 42 6.15 28.07 -0.46
N LYS A 43 6.60 26.83 -0.14
CA LYS A 43 6.83 26.42 1.26
C LYS A 43 8.30 26.42 1.70
N VAL A 44 9.21 26.96 0.89
CA VAL A 44 10.66 27.01 1.22
C VAL A 44 11.08 28.33 1.89
N ASP A 45 10.26 29.39 1.88
CA ASP A 45 10.67 30.72 2.36
C ASP A 45 10.20 31.14 3.77
N ARG A 46 9.69 30.22 4.59
CA ARG A 46 9.29 30.55 5.99
C ARG A 46 10.25 30.04 7.05
N VAL A 47 11.55 30.30 6.91
CA VAL A 47 12.47 30.27 8.06
C VAL A 47 13.61 31.31 7.95
N ALA A 48 13.38 32.45 7.31
CA ALA A 48 14.31 33.58 7.34
C ALA A 48 13.68 34.75 8.12
N GLY A 49 13.59 34.62 9.44
CA GLY A 49 12.84 35.59 10.23
C GLY A 49 13.04 35.50 11.74
N LEU A 50 14.27 35.30 12.22
CA LEU A 50 14.56 35.61 13.63
C LEU A 50 16.01 36.07 13.83
N ALA A 51 16.38 37.13 13.11
CA ALA A 51 17.61 37.87 13.36
C ALA A 51 17.30 39.36 13.55
N ARG A 52 16.61 39.72 14.66
CA ARG A 52 16.52 41.12 15.08
C ARG A 52 16.09 41.35 16.53
N VAL A 53 17.00 41.09 17.47
CA VAL A 53 17.10 41.74 18.79
C VAL A 53 18.48 41.33 19.34
N ILE A 54 19.41 42.16 19.81
CA ILE A 54 19.34 43.40 20.56
C ILE A 54 20.66 44.16 20.30
N SER A 55 20.59 45.40 19.82
CA SER A 55 21.72 46.34 19.89
C SER A 55 21.51 47.21 21.12
N THR A 56 22.14 46.84 22.24
CA THR A 56 22.37 47.75 23.37
C THR A 56 23.77 47.52 23.90
N ALA A 57 24.59 48.56 23.78
CA ALA A 57 25.89 48.66 24.41
C ALA A 57 25.75 48.61 25.95
N ALA A 58 26.57 47.81 26.61
CA ALA A 58 27.21 48.03 27.92
C ALA A 58 27.52 46.68 28.62
N THR A 59 28.80 46.47 28.91
CA THR A 59 29.39 45.66 30.00
C THR A 59 28.62 44.46 30.59
N GLY A 60 29.27 43.28 30.55
CA GLY A 60 29.15 42.29 31.63
C GLY A 60 28.76 40.87 31.20
N VAL A 61 29.74 39.96 31.26
CA VAL A 61 29.67 38.52 31.58
C VAL A 61 28.43 37.74 31.12
N LEU A 62 28.62 36.74 30.24
CA LEU A 62 28.01 35.40 30.38
C LEU A 62 28.64 34.41 29.38
N VAL A 63 29.05 33.26 29.92
CA VAL A 63 29.77 32.17 29.27
C VAL A 63 28.88 31.51 28.21
N ALA A 64 29.32 31.54 26.94
CA ALA A 64 28.68 30.80 25.85
C ALA A 64 29.07 29.32 25.92
N ALA A 65 28.24 28.50 26.58
CA ALA A 65 28.32 27.05 26.51
C ALA A 65 27.77 26.60 25.14
N CYS A 66 28.67 26.18 24.26
CA CYS A 66 28.39 25.60 22.95
C CYS A 66 27.65 24.26 23.13
N LEU A 67 26.34 24.22 22.87
CA LEU A 67 25.59 22.96 22.79
C LEU A 67 25.89 22.29 21.45
N THR A 68 26.73 21.27 21.46
CA THR A 68 26.89 20.36 20.31
C THR A 68 25.66 19.45 20.22
N LEU A 69 24.70 19.84 19.37
CA LEU A 69 23.59 18.97 18.99
C LEU A 69 24.10 17.87 18.07
N SER A 70 24.32 16.68 18.62
CA SER A 70 24.58 15.49 17.81
C SER A 70 23.31 15.14 17.03
N ALA A 71 23.33 15.35 15.71
CA ALA A 71 22.31 14.83 14.82
C ALA A 71 22.44 13.31 14.76
N GLN A 72 21.59 12.63 15.50
CA GLN A 72 21.42 11.18 15.41
C GLN A 72 20.70 10.88 14.10
N THR A 73 21.45 10.38 13.12
CA THR A 73 20.91 9.83 11.86
C THR A 73 20.26 8.49 12.19
N THR A 74 18.96 8.51 12.52
CA THR A 74 18.17 7.29 12.45
C THR A 74 18.21 6.81 10.99
N PRO A 75 18.46 5.52 10.71
CA PRO A 75 18.29 4.99 9.37
C PRO A 75 16.82 5.16 9.03
N ALA A 76 16.53 6.20 8.26
CA ALA A 76 15.24 6.33 7.64
C ALA A 76 15.18 5.22 6.59
N HIS A 77 14.20 4.32 6.70
CA HIS A 77 13.62 3.70 5.51
C HIS A 77 12.98 4.86 4.73
N ALA A 78 13.81 5.64 4.02
CA ALA A 78 13.49 7.01 3.64
C ALA A 78 12.57 7.10 2.41
N ASP A 79 12.31 5.97 1.72
CA ASP A 79 11.70 6.01 0.38
C ASP A 79 10.63 4.93 0.14
N ALA A 80 10.15 4.21 1.17
CA ALA A 80 9.08 3.25 0.95
C ALA A 80 7.77 3.97 0.60
N ASP A 81 7.31 3.80 -0.65
CA ASP A 81 6.08 4.39 -1.15
C ASP A 81 4.87 3.52 -0.75
N LEU A 82 4.09 3.99 0.22
CA LEU A 82 2.91 3.26 0.69
C LEU A 82 1.84 3.08 -0.40
N ALA A 83 1.77 3.97 -1.39
CA ALA A 83 0.83 3.83 -2.51
C ALA A 83 1.27 2.70 -3.45
N LEU A 84 2.57 2.61 -3.76
CA LEU A 84 3.14 1.46 -4.47
C LEU A 84 2.94 0.18 -3.66
N GLY A 85 3.21 0.23 -2.35
CA GLY A 85 3.01 -0.91 -1.45
C GLY A 85 1.59 -1.44 -1.45
N GLN A 86 0.59 -0.55 -1.44
CA GLN A 86 -0.81 -0.94 -1.59
C GLN A 86 -1.08 -1.60 -2.95
N GLN A 87 -0.59 -1.03 -4.05
CA GLN A 87 -0.78 -1.59 -5.39
C GLN A 87 -0.17 -3.00 -5.51
N VAL A 88 1.05 -3.18 -4.99
CA VAL A 88 1.72 -4.49 -4.94
C VAL A 88 0.92 -5.46 -4.08
N PHE A 89 0.43 -5.01 -2.91
CA PHE A 89 -0.38 -5.83 -2.02
C PHE A 89 -1.67 -6.33 -2.69
N GLU A 90 -2.40 -5.45 -3.37
CA GLU A 90 -3.64 -5.80 -4.07
C GLU A 90 -3.40 -6.78 -5.23
N GLY A 91 -2.31 -6.59 -5.98
CA GLY A 91 -1.97 -7.43 -7.13
C GLY A 91 -1.44 -8.82 -6.76
N ASN A 92 -0.81 -8.98 -5.58
CA ASN A 92 0.00 -10.16 -5.27
C ASN A 92 -0.38 -10.85 -3.95
N CYS A 93 -0.72 -10.07 -2.92
CA CYS A 93 -0.84 -10.56 -1.54
C CYS A 93 -2.31 -10.77 -1.14
N ALA A 94 -3.21 -9.94 -1.65
CA ALA A 94 -4.63 -9.91 -1.26
C ALA A 94 -5.36 -11.24 -1.54
N ALA A 95 -4.87 -12.06 -2.49
CA ALA A 95 -5.43 -13.38 -2.77
C ALA A 95 -5.47 -14.29 -1.52
N CYS A 96 -4.50 -14.14 -0.62
CA CYS A 96 -4.47 -14.85 0.66
C CYS A 96 -4.76 -13.94 1.86
N HIS A 97 -4.40 -12.65 1.74
CA HIS A 97 -4.36 -11.71 2.87
C HIS A 97 -5.37 -10.56 2.80
N ALA A 98 -6.44 -10.68 2.00
CA ALA A 98 -7.48 -9.66 1.94
C ALA A 98 -8.03 -9.28 3.33
N GLY A 99 -8.14 -7.96 3.59
CA GLY A 99 -8.57 -7.42 4.88
C GLY A 99 -7.65 -7.78 6.04
N GLY A 100 -6.35 -7.99 5.76
CA GLY A 100 -5.35 -8.36 6.76
C GLY A 100 -5.50 -9.78 7.31
N ASN A 101 -6.35 -10.63 6.71
CA ASN A 101 -6.57 -12.01 7.16
C ASN A 101 -5.56 -12.98 6.57
N ASN A 102 -5.77 -14.27 6.74
CA ASN A 102 -5.02 -15.33 6.07
C ASN A 102 -5.95 -16.50 5.79
N ASN A 103 -6.22 -16.80 4.51
CA ASN A 103 -7.14 -17.87 4.14
C ASN A 103 -6.49 -19.26 4.07
N VAL A 104 -5.16 -19.36 4.23
CA VAL A 104 -4.43 -20.63 4.25
C VAL A 104 -4.21 -21.11 5.69
N ILE A 105 -3.77 -20.21 6.57
CA ILE A 105 -3.57 -20.47 8.01
C ILE A 105 -4.28 -19.36 8.79
N PRO A 106 -5.54 -19.59 9.24
CA PRO A 106 -6.42 -18.54 9.77
C PRO A 106 -5.84 -17.70 10.91
N ASP A 107 -5.05 -18.30 11.81
CA ASP A 107 -4.50 -17.59 12.97
C ASP A 107 -3.30 -16.69 12.61
N HIS A 108 -2.66 -16.92 11.46
CA HIS A 108 -1.45 -16.21 11.02
C HIS A 108 -1.84 -14.98 10.18
N THR A 109 -2.62 -14.09 10.78
CA THR A 109 -3.10 -12.85 10.14
C THR A 109 -2.00 -11.78 10.05
N LEU A 110 -2.27 -10.70 9.31
CA LEU A 110 -1.39 -9.53 9.23
C LEU A 110 -1.69 -8.49 10.32
N ARG A 111 -2.49 -8.83 11.33
CA ARG A 111 -2.72 -7.96 12.50
C ARG A 111 -1.52 -7.99 13.42
N LYS A 112 -1.22 -6.85 14.05
CA LYS A 112 -0.03 -6.67 14.88
C LYS A 112 0.21 -7.80 15.89
N ALA A 113 -0.81 -8.17 16.68
CA ALA A 113 -0.67 -9.23 17.69
C ALA A 113 -0.31 -10.60 17.08
N ALA A 114 -0.88 -10.95 15.92
CA ALA A 114 -0.55 -12.19 15.22
C ALA A 114 0.87 -12.14 14.66
N ILE A 115 1.30 -11.00 14.10
CA ILE A 115 2.67 -10.82 13.62
C ILE A 115 3.67 -10.92 14.79
N GLU A 116 3.41 -10.26 15.92
CA GLU A 116 4.26 -10.36 17.12
C GLU A 116 4.43 -11.80 17.62
N GLN A 117 3.39 -12.61 17.50
CA GLN A 117 3.38 -14.00 17.97
C GLN A 117 3.99 -14.99 16.98
N PHE A 118 3.70 -14.85 15.67
CA PHE A 118 3.94 -15.91 14.68
C PHE A 118 5.01 -15.58 13.62
N LEU A 119 5.35 -14.30 13.43
CA LEU A 119 6.42 -13.92 12.51
C LEU A 119 7.77 -14.12 13.20
N ASP A 120 8.68 -14.82 12.51
CA ASP A 120 10.04 -14.99 13.03
C ASP A 120 10.72 -13.61 13.07
N GLY A 121 11.18 -13.20 14.25
CA GLY A 121 11.72 -11.85 14.48
C GLY A 121 10.72 -10.84 15.03
N GLY A 122 9.43 -11.20 15.10
CA GLY A 122 8.34 -10.40 15.67
C GLY A 122 7.92 -9.23 14.79
N PHE A 123 7.13 -8.30 15.35
CA PHE A 123 6.62 -7.14 14.62
C PHE A 123 7.71 -6.08 14.41
N LYS A 124 8.47 -6.25 13.34
CA LYS A 124 9.52 -5.35 12.83
C LYS A 124 9.44 -5.32 11.32
N LEU A 125 9.78 -4.18 10.72
CA LEU A 125 9.73 -4.02 9.27
C LEU A 125 10.67 -5.01 8.56
N GLU A 126 11.85 -5.23 9.12
CA GLU A 126 12.88 -6.11 8.56
C GLU A 126 12.43 -7.59 8.60
N ALA A 127 11.68 -7.98 9.63
CA ALA A 127 11.13 -9.33 9.73
C ALA A 127 10.03 -9.57 8.68
N ILE A 128 9.19 -8.56 8.44
CA ILE A 128 8.16 -8.62 7.38
C ILE A 128 8.84 -8.73 6.02
N LYS A 129 9.78 -7.83 5.72
CA LYS A 129 10.58 -7.84 4.49
C LYS A 129 11.23 -9.20 4.26
N TYR A 130 11.93 -9.72 5.27
CA TYR A 130 12.60 -11.01 5.19
C TYR A 130 11.64 -12.14 4.80
N GLN A 131 10.44 -12.21 5.39
CA GLN A 131 9.47 -13.24 5.05
C GLN A 131 8.85 -13.03 3.66
N VAL A 132 8.70 -11.79 3.19
CA VAL A 132 8.27 -11.49 1.82
C VAL A 132 9.32 -11.99 0.82
N GLU A 133 10.59 -11.66 1.04
CA GLU A 133 11.69 -12.10 0.16
C GLU A 133 11.77 -13.62 0.09
N ASN A 134 11.79 -14.29 1.24
CA ASN A 134 12.17 -15.70 1.36
C ASN A 134 10.98 -16.67 1.41
N GLY A 135 9.77 -16.17 1.62
CA GLY A 135 8.59 -16.97 1.87
C GLY A 135 8.64 -17.75 3.18
N LYS A 136 7.57 -18.48 3.49
CA LYS A 136 7.50 -19.41 4.64
C LYS A 136 6.40 -20.44 4.43
N GLY A 137 6.79 -21.70 4.30
CA GLY A 137 5.83 -22.80 4.11
C GLY A 137 4.99 -22.62 2.85
N ALA A 138 3.68 -22.37 3.02
CA ALA A 138 2.74 -22.14 1.92
C ALA A 138 2.80 -20.71 1.35
N MET A 139 3.36 -19.74 2.09
CA MET A 139 3.61 -18.39 1.56
C MET A 139 4.82 -18.45 0.62
N PRO A 140 4.67 -18.10 -0.68
CA PRO A 140 5.77 -18.14 -1.64
C PRO A 140 6.83 -17.08 -1.33
N ALA A 141 8.05 -17.33 -1.80
CA ALA A 141 9.11 -16.34 -1.89
C ALA A 141 8.81 -15.35 -3.02
N TRP A 142 9.07 -14.07 -2.78
CA TRP A 142 8.88 -13.00 -3.76
C TRP A 142 10.18 -12.44 -4.33
N ASP A 143 11.33 -12.84 -3.80
CA ASP A 143 12.62 -12.56 -4.42
C ASP A 143 12.65 -13.06 -5.89
N GLY A 144 13.20 -12.22 -6.77
CA GLY A 144 13.20 -12.43 -8.22
C GLY A 144 11.85 -12.34 -8.92
N ARG A 145 10.75 -12.06 -8.20
CA ARG A 145 9.40 -11.81 -8.77
C ARG A 145 8.96 -10.37 -8.65
N LEU A 146 9.32 -9.74 -7.54
CA LEU A 146 9.15 -8.32 -7.27
C LEU A 146 10.52 -7.65 -7.26
N SER A 147 10.57 -6.36 -7.58
CA SER A 147 11.77 -5.56 -7.38
C SER A 147 12.03 -5.32 -5.88
N GLU A 148 13.25 -4.92 -5.53
CA GLU A 148 13.58 -4.55 -4.15
C GLU A 148 12.69 -3.40 -3.64
N ASP A 149 12.45 -2.38 -4.47
CA ASP A 149 11.58 -1.25 -4.14
C ASP A 149 10.12 -1.69 -3.89
N GLU A 150 9.61 -2.66 -4.67
CA GLU A 150 8.27 -3.21 -4.49
C GLU A 150 8.17 -4.02 -3.19
N ILE A 151 9.20 -4.81 -2.87
CA ILE A 151 9.29 -5.57 -1.62
C ILE A 151 9.36 -4.63 -0.41
N ASP A 152 10.16 -3.57 -0.48
CA ASP A 152 10.26 -2.56 0.56
C ASP A 152 8.94 -1.83 0.78
N SER A 153 8.32 -1.41 -0.32
CA SER A 153 7.05 -0.68 -0.30
C SER A 153 5.91 -1.54 0.27
N VAL A 154 5.77 -2.81 -0.16
CA VAL A 154 4.72 -3.69 0.36
C VAL A 154 4.95 -4.07 1.82
N SER A 155 6.21 -4.25 2.23
CA SER A 155 6.55 -4.55 3.63
C SER A 155 6.24 -3.36 4.53
N ALA A 156 6.56 -2.14 4.09
CA ALA A 156 6.20 -0.90 4.79
C ALA A 156 4.69 -0.71 4.87
N TYR A 157 3.96 -0.99 3.77
CA TYR A 157 2.50 -0.96 3.75
C TYR A 157 1.92 -1.93 4.79
N VAL A 158 2.32 -3.20 4.79
CA VAL A 158 1.83 -4.20 5.78
C VAL A 158 2.14 -3.76 7.21
N TYR A 159 3.35 -3.25 7.46
CA TYR A 159 3.74 -2.73 8.77
C TYR A 159 2.85 -1.56 9.20
N ASP A 160 2.62 -0.57 8.33
CA ASP A 160 1.77 0.60 8.60
C ASP A 160 0.32 0.18 8.90
N LYS A 161 -0.26 -0.67 8.05
CA LYS A 161 -1.64 -1.17 8.24
C LYS A 161 -1.81 -1.86 9.58
N ALA A 162 -0.85 -2.70 9.96
CA ALA A 162 -0.85 -3.42 11.23
C ALA A 162 -0.58 -2.52 12.44
N ALA A 163 0.38 -1.59 12.35
CA ALA A 163 0.73 -0.66 13.41
C ALA A 163 -0.45 0.26 13.77
N ASN A 164 -1.22 0.66 12.76
CA ASN A 164 -2.35 1.58 12.89
C ASN A 164 -3.71 0.88 12.99
N ASP A 165 -3.74 -0.45 13.07
CA ASP A 165 -4.98 -1.27 13.11
C ASP A 165 -6.00 -0.88 12.02
N SER A 166 -5.53 -0.71 10.78
CA SER A 166 -6.32 -0.12 9.69
C SER A 166 -6.71 -1.10 8.57
N TRP A 167 -6.62 -2.40 8.81
CA TRP A 167 -6.94 -3.47 7.84
C TRP A 167 -8.40 -3.50 7.39
#